data_AF-A0A7W1C0F2-F1
#
_entry.id   AF-A0A7W1C0F2-F1
#
_cell.length_a   1.000
_cell.length_b   1.000
_cell.length_c   1.000
_cell.angle_alpha   90.00
_cell.angle_beta   90.00
_cell.angle_gamma   90.00
#
_symmetry.space_group_name_H-M   'P 1'
#
loop_
_entity.id
_entity.type
_entity.pdbx_description
1 polymer ?
#
loop_
_entity_poly.entity_id
_entity_poly.type
_entity_poly.pdbx_seq_one_letter_code
_entity_poly.pdbx_strand_id
1 'polypeptide(L)'
;MTTDISDQIETDIQAAYGSMSAPNWSFAETRYANHQYVGLIHLLANFGDIKETTDLNEDVSVVIFAALNGSDGITLRLSLVGKYACVSDSAGRFLTQLELMEDAHARRIFELLKEEHMVLIEPSGLTKTLDFGDEDVTIYEVLFSGDEAIG
;
A
#
# COMPACT_ATOMS: atom_id res chain seq x y z
N MET A 1 10.52 -3.47 23.98
CA MET A 1 10.28 -2.09 23.50
C MET A 1 9.55 -2.25 22.19
N THR A 2 8.24 -2.11 22.20
CA THR A 2 7.41 -2.10 21.00
C THR A 2 7.49 -0.67 20.48
N THR A 3 8.29 -0.45 19.44
CA THR A 3 8.24 0.79 18.66
C THR A 3 6.79 0.97 18.19
N ASP A 4 6.21 2.15 18.38
CA ASP A 4 4.89 2.45 17.82
C ASP A 4 4.98 2.28 16.30
N ILE A 5 4.01 1.61 15.68
CA ILE A 5 3.98 1.42 14.22
C ILE A 5 4.07 2.78 13.50
N SER A 6 3.60 3.84 14.15
CA SER A 6 3.65 5.22 13.67
C SER A 6 5.11 5.73 13.60
N ASP A 7 5.94 5.47 14.63
CA ASP A 7 7.36 5.89 14.65
C ASP A 7 8.18 5.20 13.54
N GLN A 8 7.87 3.92 13.25
CA GLN A 8 8.54 3.18 12.18
C GLN A 8 8.12 3.72 10.81
N ILE A 9 6.84 4.05 10.61
CA ILE A 9 6.35 4.65 9.37
C ILE A 9 7.07 5.96 9.08
N GLU A 10 7.17 6.87 10.06
CA GLU A 10 7.89 8.14 9.88
C GLU A 10 9.38 7.91 9.54
N THR A 11 10.02 6.93 10.18
CA THR A 11 11.41 6.57 9.89
C THR A 11 11.57 6.10 8.44
N ASP A 12 10.66 5.25 7.96
CA ASP A 12 10.70 4.71 6.60
C ASP A 12 10.38 5.79 5.56
N ILE A 13 9.45 6.70 5.87
CA ILE A 13 9.15 7.89 5.06
C ILE A 13 10.41 8.74 4.93
N GLN A 14 11.03 9.14 6.04
CA GLN A 14 12.24 9.96 5.99
C GLN A 14 13.38 9.25 5.23
N ALA A 15 13.51 7.92 5.37
CA ALA A 15 14.51 7.15 4.65
C ALA A 15 14.27 7.09 3.13
N ALA A 16 13.00 7.09 2.69
CA ALA A 16 12.65 7.08 1.26
C ALA A 16 12.73 8.47 0.62
N TYR A 17 12.10 9.46 1.25
CA TYR A 17 11.98 10.83 0.74
C TYR A 17 13.21 11.69 1.03
N GLY A 18 14.06 11.27 1.97
CA GLY A 18 15.27 11.97 2.42
C GLY A 18 15.02 13.10 3.42
N SER A 19 13.86 13.77 3.35
CA SER A 19 13.46 14.82 4.28
C SER A 19 11.95 14.85 4.47
N MET A 20 11.49 15.07 5.69
CA MET A 20 10.07 15.27 5.99
C MET A 20 9.58 16.64 5.52
N SER A 21 10.39 17.71 5.64
CA SER A 21 9.99 19.08 5.27
C SER A 21 10.31 19.45 3.82
N ALA A 22 11.21 18.71 3.16
CA ALA A 22 11.57 18.93 1.75
C ALA A 22 11.58 17.59 1.00
N PRO A 23 10.42 16.91 0.88
CA PRO A 23 10.34 15.55 0.37
C PRO A 23 10.72 15.45 -1.11
N ASN A 24 11.43 14.38 -1.46
CA ASN A 24 11.83 14.08 -2.83
C ASN A 24 11.19 12.78 -3.30
N TRP A 25 10.39 12.86 -4.38
CA TRP A 25 9.61 11.74 -4.92
C TRP A 25 10.37 10.86 -5.93
N SER A 26 11.58 11.27 -6.37
CA SER A 26 12.34 10.59 -7.43
C SER A 26 12.73 9.13 -7.12
N PHE A 27 12.66 8.71 -5.84
CA PHE A 27 12.88 7.32 -5.48
C PHE A 27 11.80 6.39 -6.05
N ALA A 28 10.58 6.88 -6.26
CA ALA A 28 9.43 6.06 -6.66
C ALA A 28 9.69 5.39 -8.02
N GLU A 29 10.07 6.17 -9.03
CA GLU A 29 10.45 5.67 -10.36
C GLU A 29 11.57 4.63 -10.27
N THR A 30 12.61 4.92 -9.48
CA THR A 30 13.77 4.03 -9.32
C THR A 30 13.36 2.70 -8.68
N ARG A 31 12.56 2.74 -7.60
CA ARG A 31 12.11 1.52 -6.88
C ARG A 31 11.11 0.71 -7.70
N TYR A 32 10.24 1.38 -8.45
CA TYR A 32 9.33 0.74 -9.39
C TYR A 32 10.10 0.01 -10.51
N ALA A 33 11.07 0.69 -11.15
CA ALA A 33 11.90 0.11 -12.20
C ALA A 33 12.74 -1.08 -11.73
N ASN A 34 13.06 -1.16 -10.43
CA ASN A 34 13.74 -2.31 -9.84
C ASN A 34 12.83 -3.53 -9.63
N HIS A 35 11.55 -3.46 -10.00
CA HIS A 35 10.60 -4.56 -9.95
C HIS A 35 10.50 -5.24 -8.57
N GLN A 36 10.57 -4.47 -7.48
CA GLN A 36 10.68 -5.00 -6.12
C GLN A 36 9.53 -5.94 -5.70
N TYR A 37 8.38 -5.86 -6.37
CA TYR A 37 7.19 -6.66 -6.09
C TYR A 37 6.91 -7.74 -7.15
N VAL A 38 7.79 -7.96 -8.13
CA VAL A 38 7.55 -8.94 -9.20
C VAL A 38 7.29 -10.36 -8.67
N GLY A 39 7.97 -10.76 -7.60
CA GLY A 39 7.75 -12.06 -6.95
C GLY A 39 6.33 -12.18 -6.39
N LEU A 40 5.91 -11.18 -5.61
CA LEU A 40 4.56 -11.12 -5.04
C LEU A 40 3.48 -11.05 -6.13
N ILE A 41 3.69 -10.26 -7.19
CA ILE A 41 2.77 -10.17 -8.34
C ILE A 41 2.65 -11.53 -9.02
N HIS A 42 3.74 -12.24 -9.28
CA HIS A 42 3.70 -13.59 -9.84
C HIS A 42 2.97 -14.59 -8.93
N LEU A 43 3.14 -14.48 -7.61
CA LEU A 43 2.41 -15.32 -6.66
C LEU A 43 0.91 -15.00 -6.69
N LEU A 44 0.53 -13.73 -6.75
CA LEU A 44 -0.86 -13.28 -6.87
C LEU A 44 -1.52 -13.79 -8.17
N ALA A 45 -0.77 -13.84 -9.27
CA ALA A 45 -1.26 -14.33 -10.57
C ALA A 45 -1.71 -15.80 -10.55
N ASN A 46 -1.23 -16.58 -9.59
CA ASN A 46 -1.66 -17.97 -9.43
C ASN A 46 -3.06 -18.12 -8.82
N PHE A 47 -3.64 -17.04 -8.28
CA PHE A 47 -4.93 -17.07 -7.58
C PHE A 47 -6.10 -16.50 -8.40
N GLY A 48 -5.83 -15.78 -9.49
CA GLY A 48 -6.86 -15.17 -10.32
C GLY A 48 -6.27 -14.24 -11.38
N ASP A 49 -7.16 -13.50 -12.04
CA ASP A 49 -6.77 -12.51 -13.04
C ASP A 49 -6.30 -11.25 -12.33
N ILE A 50 -5.00 -10.95 -12.44
CA ILE A 50 -4.41 -9.74 -11.91
C ILE A 50 -4.08 -8.75 -13.01
N LYS A 51 -4.31 -7.47 -12.74
CA LYS A 51 -3.96 -6.36 -13.61
C LYS A 51 -3.23 -5.30 -12.80
N GLU A 52 -2.02 -4.97 -13.21
CA GLU A 52 -1.32 -3.82 -12.66
C GLU A 52 -1.82 -2.53 -13.33
N THR A 53 -2.15 -1.53 -12.54
CA THR A 53 -2.73 -0.24 -12.98
C THR A 53 -1.97 0.95 -12.39
N THR A 54 -0.71 0.76 -12.02
CA THR A 54 0.16 1.78 -11.41
C THR A 54 0.27 3.03 -12.30
N ASP A 55 0.02 4.22 -11.75
CA ASP A 55 0.34 5.51 -12.36
C ASP A 55 1.35 6.27 -11.48
N LEU A 56 2.64 6.19 -11.82
CA LEU A 56 3.70 6.81 -11.03
C LEU A 56 3.67 8.35 -10.98
N ASN A 57 2.82 9.01 -11.79
CA ASN A 57 2.64 10.46 -11.65
C ASN A 57 1.83 10.81 -10.39
N GLU A 58 1.00 9.88 -9.94
CA GLU A 58 0.02 10.06 -8.85
C GLU A 58 0.24 9.07 -7.70
N ASP A 59 0.91 7.94 -7.96
CA ASP A 59 1.16 6.86 -7.02
C ASP A 59 2.62 6.80 -6.56
N VAL A 60 2.79 6.61 -5.26
CA VAL A 60 4.01 6.07 -4.63
C VAL A 60 3.82 4.62 -4.21
N SER A 61 3.00 3.90 -4.96
CA SER A 61 2.73 2.48 -4.76
C SER A 61 2.62 1.75 -6.09
N VAL A 62 2.79 0.44 -6.06
CA VAL A 62 2.34 -0.44 -7.15
C VAL A 62 0.87 -0.77 -6.90
N VAL A 63 0.02 -0.51 -7.89
CA VAL A 63 -1.43 -0.73 -7.80
C VAL A 63 -1.80 -1.98 -8.58
N ILE A 64 -2.37 -2.96 -7.89
CA ILE A 64 -2.75 -4.25 -8.44
C ILE A 64 -4.24 -4.45 -8.24
N PHE A 65 -5.00 -4.55 -9.32
CA PHE A 65 -6.36 -5.05 -9.29
C PHE A 65 -6.35 -6.57 -9.41
N ALA A 66 -6.97 -7.25 -8.45
CA ALA A 66 -7.11 -8.71 -8.43
C ALA A 66 -8.59 -9.07 -8.60
N ALA A 67 -8.97 -9.55 -9.78
CA ALA A 67 -10.26 -10.17 -10.01
C ALA A 67 -10.20 -11.62 -9.52
N LEU A 68 -10.83 -11.87 -8.38
CA LEU A 68 -10.91 -13.19 -7.78
C LEU A 68 -12.17 -13.87 -8.31
N ASN A 69 -12.03 -15.09 -8.80
CA ASN A 69 -13.11 -15.82 -9.48
C ASN A 69 -14.40 -15.84 -8.63
N GLY A 70 -15.41 -15.07 -9.04
CA GLY A 70 -16.70 -14.99 -8.34
C GLY A 70 -16.84 -13.90 -7.27
N SER A 71 -15.88 -12.98 -7.14
CA SER A 71 -16.01 -11.76 -6.33
C SER A 71 -15.90 -10.50 -7.20
N ASP A 72 -16.30 -9.35 -6.64
CA ASP A 72 -16.23 -8.04 -7.32
C ASP A 72 -14.79 -7.53 -7.54
N GLY A 73 -13.79 -8.30 -7.12
CA GLY A 73 -12.38 -7.94 -7.18
C GLY A 73 -11.95 -7.02 -6.03
N ILE A 74 -10.64 -6.98 -5.78
CA ILE A 74 -10.03 -6.09 -4.80
C ILE A 74 -8.85 -5.36 -5.40
N THR A 75 -8.56 -4.18 -4.87
CA THR A 75 -7.39 -3.40 -5.22
C THR A 75 -6.38 -3.50 -4.09
N LEU A 76 -5.17 -3.90 -4.43
CA LEU A 76 -4.01 -3.96 -3.55
C LEU A 76 -3.05 -2.84 -3.93
N ARG A 77 -2.68 -1.99 -2.97
CA ARG A 77 -1.62 -1.00 -3.13
C ARG A 77 -0.40 -1.42 -2.32
N LEU A 78 0.75 -1.51 -2.97
CA LEU A 78 2.03 -1.90 -2.37
C LEU A 78 2.97 -0.69 -2.35
N SER A 79 3.26 -0.15 -1.17
CA SER A 79 4.02 1.08 -1.03
C SER A 79 5.42 0.97 -1.63
N LEU A 80 5.88 1.99 -2.34
CA LEU A 80 7.28 2.10 -2.76
C LEU A 80 8.16 2.68 -1.64
N VAL A 81 7.59 3.24 -0.57
CA VAL A 81 8.29 3.86 0.56
C VAL A 81 8.87 2.81 1.52
N GLY A 82 8.09 1.77 1.83
CA GLY A 82 8.45 0.70 2.74
C GLY A 82 7.62 -0.55 2.48
N LYS A 83 7.74 -1.56 3.36
CA LYS A 83 6.99 -2.82 3.26
C LYS A 83 5.57 -2.68 3.80
N TYR A 84 4.80 -1.77 3.19
CA TYR A 84 3.43 -1.45 3.57
C TYR A 84 2.46 -1.79 2.45
N ALA A 85 1.28 -2.25 2.84
CA ALA A 85 0.19 -2.54 1.92
C ALA A 85 -1.13 -2.01 2.46
N CYS A 86 -2.04 -1.64 1.57
CA CYS A 86 -3.46 -1.49 1.90
C CYS A 86 -4.31 -2.18 0.83
N VAL A 87 -5.53 -2.54 1.21
CA VAL A 87 -6.46 -3.27 0.35
C VAL A 87 -7.80 -2.57 0.37
N SER A 88 -8.39 -2.35 -0.79
CA SER A 88 -9.76 -1.84 -0.94
C SER A 88 -10.62 -2.77 -1.77
N ASP A 89 -11.93 -2.72 -1.54
CA ASP A 89 -12.91 -3.38 -2.42
C ASP A 89 -13.11 -2.60 -3.73
N SER A 90 -13.95 -3.14 -4.61
CA SER A 90 -14.29 -2.54 -5.91
C SER A 90 -15.00 -1.19 -5.80
N ALA A 91 -15.53 -0.83 -4.62
CA ALA A 91 -16.11 0.47 -4.34
C ALA A 91 -15.08 1.47 -3.78
N GLY A 92 -13.81 1.07 -3.65
CA GLY A 92 -12.74 1.89 -3.10
C GLY A 92 -12.69 1.92 -1.57
N ARG A 93 -13.51 1.13 -0.88
CA ARG A 93 -13.52 1.10 0.58
C ARG A 93 -12.39 0.23 1.09
N PHE A 94 -11.53 0.79 1.95
CA PHE A 94 -10.44 0.04 2.56
C PHE A 94 -10.96 -1.04 3.51
N LEU A 95 -10.38 -2.24 3.37
CA LEU A 95 -10.74 -3.42 4.13
C LEU A 95 -9.84 -3.58 5.36
N THR A 96 -10.45 -3.87 6.50
CA THR A 96 -9.73 -4.26 7.71
C THR A 96 -9.15 -5.66 7.60
N GLN A 97 -8.22 -6.02 8.49
CA GLN A 97 -7.76 -7.40 8.58
C GLN A 97 -8.93 -8.37 8.81
N LEU A 98 -9.88 -8.00 9.68
CA LEU A 98 -11.03 -8.87 10.00
C LEU A 98 -11.84 -9.19 8.74
N GLU A 99 -12.13 -8.20 7.92
CA GLU A 99 -12.91 -8.36 6.68
C GLU A 99 -12.16 -9.18 5.62
N LEU A 100 -10.84 -8.95 5.47
CA LEU A 100 -10.01 -9.79 4.60
C LEU A 100 -10.05 -11.25 5.05
N MET A 101 -10.11 -11.51 6.36
CA MET A 101 -10.22 -12.86 6.89
C MET A 101 -11.59 -13.49 6.66
N GLU A 102 -12.66 -12.75 6.36
CA GLU A 102 -14.00 -13.32 6.15
C GLU A 102 -14.18 -13.98 4.78
N ASP A 103 -13.52 -13.45 3.75
CA ASP A 103 -13.53 -14.01 2.40
C ASP A 103 -12.32 -14.93 2.14
N ALA A 104 -12.53 -16.09 1.52
CA ALA A 104 -11.46 -17.07 1.33
C ALA A 104 -10.35 -16.58 0.38
N HIS A 105 -10.70 -15.77 -0.63
CA HIS A 105 -9.75 -15.25 -1.59
C HIS A 105 -9.00 -14.05 -1.02
N ALA A 106 -9.71 -13.12 -0.38
CA ALA A 106 -9.11 -11.98 0.32
C ALA A 106 -8.18 -12.46 1.46
N ARG A 107 -8.57 -13.52 2.18
CA ARG A 107 -7.75 -14.14 3.22
C ARG A 107 -6.44 -14.66 2.64
N ARG A 108 -6.48 -15.29 1.46
CA ARG A 108 -5.26 -15.80 0.82
C ARG A 108 -4.32 -14.67 0.43
N ILE A 109 -4.85 -13.55 -0.06
CA ILE A 109 -4.05 -12.35 -0.36
C ILE A 109 -3.42 -11.80 0.92
N PHE A 110 -4.20 -11.68 2.00
CA PHE A 110 -3.68 -11.22 3.29
C PHE A 110 -2.56 -12.12 3.84
N GLU A 111 -2.73 -13.44 3.79
CA GLU A 111 -1.68 -14.37 4.22
C GLU A 111 -0.43 -14.28 3.33
N LEU A 112 -0.59 -14.06 2.03
CA LEU A 112 0.54 -13.85 1.13
C LEU A 112 1.31 -12.55 1.45
N LEU A 113 0.60 -11.47 1.77
CA LEU A 113 1.23 -10.22 2.23
C LEU A 113 2.07 -10.47 3.49
N LYS A 114 1.56 -11.25 4.45
CA LYS A 114 2.30 -11.62 5.66
C LYS A 114 3.52 -12.52 5.35
N GLU A 115 3.36 -13.50 4.46
CA GLU A 115 4.44 -14.37 3.99
C GLU A 115 5.59 -13.54 3.38
N GLU A 116 5.25 -12.45 2.67
CA GLU A 116 6.20 -11.50 2.07
C GLU A 116 6.62 -10.35 3.02
N HIS A 117 6.33 -10.49 4.33
CA HIS A 117 6.67 -9.54 5.38
C HIS A 117 6.11 -8.11 5.16
N MET A 118 5.00 -8.00 4.42
CA MET A 118 4.28 -6.74 4.27
C MET A 118 3.43 -6.46 5.51
N VAL A 119 3.40 -5.20 5.91
CA VAL A 119 2.55 -4.68 6.98
C VAL A 119 1.28 -4.13 6.35
N LEU A 120 0.13 -4.74 6.68
CA LEU A 120 -1.18 -4.20 6.29
C LEU A 120 -1.47 -2.95 7.14
N ILE A 121 -1.68 -1.80 6.49
CA ILE A 121 -2.17 -0.59 7.13
C ILE A 121 -3.70 -0.61 7.08
N GLU A 122 -4.31 -0.72 8.26
CA GLU A 122 -5.77 -0.71 8.40
C GLU A 122 -6.36 0.69 8.10
N PRO A 123 -7.66 0.78 7.76
CA PRO A 123 -8.31 2.05 7.42
C PRO A 123 -8.09 3.18 8.44
N SER A 124 -8.11 2.86 9.73
CA SER A 124 -7.88 3.83 10.81
C SER A 124 -6.43 4.32 10.90
N GLY A 125 -5.47 3.54 10.38
CA GLY A 125 -4.08 3.95 10.26
C GLY A 125 -3.86 4.84 9.04
N LEU A 126 -4.54 4.54 7.93
CA LEU A 126 -4.42 5.30 6.68
C LEU A 126 -4.82 6.78 6.84
N THR A 127 -5.79 7.09 7.70
CA THR A 127 -6.30 8.45 7.94
C THR A 127 -5.53 9.23 9.00
N LYS A 128 -4.54 8.62 9.68
CA LYS A 128 -3.69 9.36 10.61
C LYS A 128 -2.88 10.40 9.85
N THR A 129 -2.76 11.59 10.42
CA THR A 129 -2.01 12.69 9.81
C THR A 129 -0.59 12.78 10.37
N LEU A 130 0.31 13.35 9.57
CA LEU A 130 1.68 13.68 9.94
C LEU A 130 2.11 14.97 9.20
N ASP A 131 3.11 15.65 9.76
CA ASP A 131 3.71 16.84 9.14
C ASP A 131 4.70 16.43 8.04
N PHE A 132 4.38 16.79 6.80
CA PHE A 132 5.15 16.44 5.61
C PHE A 132 5.08 17.56 4.57
N GLY A 133 6.23 18.04 4.12
CA GLY A 133 6.30 19.14 3.18
C GLY A 133 5.74 20.45 3.72
N ASP A 134 5.76 20.65 5.05
CA ASP A 134 5.11 21.74 5.77
C ASP A 134 3.56 21.74 5.66
N GLU A 135 2.97 20.57 5.36
CA GLU A 135 1.53 20.32 5.29
C GLU A 135 1.11 19.15 6.20
N ASP A 136 -0.12 19.18 6.70
CA ASP A 136 -0.73 18.05 7.39
C ASP A 136 -1.28 17.08 6.33
N VAL A 137 -0.61 15.96 6.12
CA VAL A 137 -1.00 14.93 5.15
C VAL A 137 -1.31 13.61 5.86
N THR A 138 -2.12 12.77 5.24
CA THR A 138 -2.42 11.43 5.75
C THR A 138 -1.29 10.43 5.47
N ILE A 139 -1.20 9.38 6.29
CA ILE A 139 -0.30 8.24 6.04
C ILE A 139 -0.54 7.66 4.64
N TYR A 140 -1.79 7.64 4.17
CA TYR A 140 -2.09 7.17 2.83
C TYR A 140 -1.44 7.99 1.73
N GLU A 141 -1.53 9.32 1.83
CA GLU A 141 -0.96 10.24 0.84
C GLU A 141 0.54 10.03 0.67
N VAL A 142 1.23 9.78 1.78
CA VAL A 142 2.68 9.62 1.79
C VAL A 142 3.12 8.21 1.39
N LEU A 143 2.34 7.18 1.73
CA LEU A 143 2.74 5.79 1.47
C LEU A 143 2.22 5.24 0.14
N PHE A 144 1.12 5.76 -0.42
CA PHE A 144 0.45 5.12 -1.55
C PHE A 144 0.11 6.05 -2.72
N SER A 145 -0.59 7.17 -2.51
CA SER A 145 -1.07 8.02 -3.60
C SER A 145 -1.43 9.42 -3.14
N GLY A 146 -1.03 10.43 -3.90
CA GLY A 146 -1.32 11.83 -3.59
C GLY A 146 -2.72 12.33 -4.03
N ASP A 147 -3.52 11.51 -4.72
CA ASP A 147 -4.73 12.00 -5.42
C ASP A 147 -6.07 11.50 -4.85
N GLU A 148 -6.07 10.87 -3.68
CA GLU A 148 -7.31 10.44 -3.01
C GLU A 148 -7.33 10.91 -1.56
N ALA A 149 -8.15 11.92 -1.28
CA ALA A 149 -8.55 12.23 0.08
C ALA A 149 -9.33 11.03 0.64
N ILE A 150 -8.71 10.28 1.55
CA ILE A 150 -9.44 9.30 2.35
C ILE A 150 -10.36 10.08 3.29
N GLY A 151 -11.66 10.08 2.97
CA GLY A 151 -12.73 10.71 3.76
C GLY A 151 -13.49 9.74 4.65
#